data_AF-A0A8T2W362-F1
#
_entry.id   AF-A0A8T2W362-F1
#
_cell.length_a   1.000
_cell.length_b   1.000
_cell.length_c   1.000
_cell.angle_alpha   90.00
_cell.angle_beta   90.00
_cell.angle_gamma   90.00
#
_symmetry.space_group_name_H-M   'P 1'
#
loop_
_entity.id
_entity.type
_entity.pdbx_description
1 polymer ?
#
loop_
_entity_poly.entity_id
_entity_poly.type
_entity_poly.pdbx_seq_one_letter_code
_entity_poly.pdbx_strand_id
1 'polypeptide(L)'
;MAEQSWAAQLQRAFKKFEVQLPLEEPIELNVNDVCIKWKEFYLNRVRTETGTKIKKYVHEVRNGLLEYEAAPYLGVSAVQERRAVIQAMTGSHFLMEEVGRWSQLAKEDRVCKQCAEKEIKNVETAEHMFFHCPNYDDIRADFPCLDFTITNLHEFSNEQPTQLASFIKKCFVRHRELNPLSRR
;
A
#
# COMPACT_ATOMS: atom_id res chain seq x y z
N MET A 1 -34.35 10.83 2.93
CA MET A 1 -34.08 9.39 3.10
C MET A 1 -34.12 9.14 4.60
N ALA A 2 -34.98 8.24 5.10
CA ALA A 2 -35.00 7.95 6.53
C ALA A 2 -33.65 7.32 6.94
N GLU A 3 -32.97 7.92 7.91
CA GLU A 3 -31.74 7.38 8.46
C GLU A 3 -32.04 6.04 9.13
N GLN A 4 -31.31 4.99 8.73
CA GLN A 4 -31.46 3.66 9.33
C GLN A 4 -31.10 3.73 10.82
N SER A 5 -31.85 3.05 11.68
CA SER A 5 -31.50 2.95 13.11
C SER A 5 -30.13 2.30 13.30
N TRP A 6 -29.42 2.65 14.37
CA TRP A 6 -28.12 2.06 14.70
C TRP A 6 -28.19 0.52 14.78
N ALA A 7 -29.28 -0.02 15.33
CA ALA A 7 -29.60 -1.45 15.36
C ALA A 7 -29.63 -2.08 13.96
N ALA A 8 -30.36 -1.45 13.02
CA ALA A 8 -30.43 -1.93 11.64
C ALA A 8 -29.07 -1.84 10.92
N GLN A 9 -28.27 -0.81 11.20
CA GLN A 9 -26.91 -0.68 10.68
C GLN A 9 -26.00 -1.80 11.19
N LEU A 10 -26.10 -2.16 12.47
CA LEU A 10 -25.36 -3.27 13.08
C LEU A 10 -25.77 -4.62 12.52
N GLN A 11 -27.07 -4.92 12.46
CA GLN A 11 -27.57 -6.15 11.85
C GLN A 11 -27.08 -6.31 10.42
N ARG A 12 -27.11 -5.22 9.63
CA ARG A 12 -26.62 -5.22 8.26
C ARG A 12 -25.11 -5.48 8.19
N ALA A 13 -24.33 -4.88 9.10
CA ALA A 13 -22.90 -5.11 9.17
C ALA A 13 -22.59 -6.57 9.49
N PHE A 14 -23.18 -7.13 10.54
CA PHE A 14 -22.95 -8.51 10.95
C PHE A 14 -23.45 -9.55 9.94
N LYS A 15 -24.61 -9.29 9.30
CA LYS A 15 -25.13 -10.15 8.22
C LYS A 15 -24.16 -10.29 7.05
N LYS A 16 -23.39 -9.24 6.74
CA LYS A 16 -22.36 -9.27 5.69
C LYS A 16 -21.22 -10.25 6.00
N PHE A 17 -21.03 -10.57 7.28
CA PHE A 17 -20.03 -11.52 7.77
C PHE A 17 -20.65 -12.85 8.19
N GLU A 18 -21.86 -13.16 7.70
CA GLU A 18 -22.58 -14.39 8.02
C GLU A 18 -22.87 -14.57 9.53
N VAL A 19 -22.81 -13.48 10.30
CA VAL A 19 -23.22 -13.47 11.71
C VAL A 19 -24.64 -12.92 11.80
N GLN A 20 -25.55 -13.74 12.31
CA GLN A 20 -26.90 -13.29 12.63
C GLN A 20 -26.92 -12.72 14.05
N LEU A 21 -27.38 -11.47 14.18
CA LEU A 21 -27.63 -10.83 15.46
C LEU A 21 -29.14 -10.73 15.67
N PRO A 22 -29.75 -11.65 16.45
CA PRO A 22 -31.06 -11.40 17.02
C PRO A 22 -30.97 -10.12 17.86
N LEU A 23 -31.77 -9.11 17.55
CA LEU A 23 -31.80 -7.86 18.32
C LEU A 23 -33.04 -7.79 19.22
N GLU A 24 -33.79 -8.90 19.34
CA GLU A 24 -34.97 -9.01 20.19
C GLU A 24 -34.60 -8.99 21.69
N GLU A 25 -33.40 -9.44 22.05
CA GLU A 25 -32.91 -9.51 23.44
C GLU A 25 -31.45 -9.04 23.55
N PRO A 26 -30.99 -8.57 24.73
CA PRO A 26 -29.59 -8.28 24.95
C PRO A 26 -28.73 -9.54 24.76
N ILE A 27 -27.81 -9.51 23.79
CA ILE A 27 -26.85 -10.59 23.53
C ILE A 27 -25.48 -10.15 24.04
N GLU A 28 -24.83 -11.04 24.80
CA GLU A 28 -23.42 -10.86 25.14
C GLU A 28 -22.56 -11.18 23.92
N LEU A 29 -21.83 -10.17 23.43
CA LEU A 29 -20.93 -10.31 22.29
C LEU A 29 -19.49 -10.41 22.77
N ASN A 30 -18.85 -11.54 22.49
CA ASN A 30 -17.40 -11.63 22.60
C ASN A 30 -16.75 -10.90 21.42
N VAL A 31 -16.22 -9.71 21.69
CA VAL A 31 -15.57 -8.85 20.70
C VAL A 31 -14.41 -9.58 20.01
N ASN A 32 -13.66 -10.42 20.72
CA ASN A 32 -12.54 -11.16 20.14
C ASN A 32 -13.01 -12.16 19.09
N ASP A 33 -14.09 -12.91 19.36
CA ASP A 33 -14.64 -13.89 18.43
C ASP A 33 -15.17 -13.22 17.16
N VAL A 34 -15.80 -12.05 17.31
CA VAL A 34 -16.23 -11.23 16.16
C VAL A 34 -15.03 -10.77 15.34
N CYS A 35 -13.98 -10.27 15.99
CA CYS A 35 -12.75 -9.85 15.31
C CYS A 35 -12.07 -11.00 14.57
N ILE A 36 -12.00 -12.20 15.16
CA ILE A 36 -11.42 -13.41 14.54
C ILE A 36 -12.22 -13.78 13.28
N LYS A 37 -13.55 -13.91 13.40
CA LYS A 37 -14.41 -14.25 12.25
C LYS A 37 -14.32 -13.23 11.13
N TRP A 38 -14.28 -11.94 11.46
CA TRP A 38 -14.11 -10.89 10.47
C TRP A 38 -12.74 -11.00 9.78
N LYS A 39 -11.66 -11.22 10.55
CA LYS A 39 -10.31 -11.43 10.02
C LYS A 39 -10.30 -12.59 9.02
N GLU A 40 -10.86 -13.75 9.39
CA GLU A 40 -10.95 -14.93 8.53
C GLU A 40 -11.74 -14.66 7.24
N PHE A 41 -12.91 -14.01 7.35
CA PHE A 41 -13.72 -13.64 6.21
C PHE A 41 -12.94 -12.75 5.22
N TYR A 42 -12.29 -11.70 5.72
CA TYR A 42 -11.49 -10.80 4.89
C TYR A 42 -10.29 -11.50 4.26
N LEU A 43 -9.57 -12.32 5.01
CA LEU A 43 -8.43 -13.08 4.49
C LEU A 43 -8.84 -14.08 3.40
N ASN A 44 -9.99 -14.75 3.57
CA ASN A 44 -10.54 -15.63 2.55
C ASN A 44 -10.91 -14.87 1.29
N ARG A 45 -11.46 -13.66 1.41
CA ARG A 45 -11.73 -12.79 0.26
C ARG A 45 -10.45 -12.35 -0.44
N VAL A 46 -9.39 -12.02 0.29
CA VAL A 46 -8.09 -11.67 -0.30
C VAL A 46 -7.49 -12.88 -1.05
N ARG A 47 -7.61 -14.09 -0.48
CA ARG A 47 -7.15 -15.35 -1.11
C ARG A 47 -7.84 -15.65 -2.44
N THR A 48 -9.13 -15.34 -2.56
CA THR A 48 -9.92 -15.63 -3.76
C THR A 48 -9.98 -14.48 -4.76
N GLU A 49 -9.41 -13.33 -4.40
CA GLU A 49 -9.41 -12.15 -5.26
C GLU A 49 -8.52 -12.33 -6.49
N THR A 50 -9.04 -11.92 -7.64
CA THR A 50 -8.33 -12.04 -8.92
C THR A 50 -7.70 -10.72 -9.38
N GLY A 51 -8.08 -9.61 -8.74
CA GLY A 51 -7.57 -8.28 -9.01
C GLY A 51 -6.04 -8.19 -8.93
N THR A 52 -5.44 -7.60 -9.96
CA THR A 52 -3.99 -7.45 -10.11
C THR A 52 -3.33 -6.67 -8.96
N LYS A 53 -4.01 -5.66 -8.40
CA LYS A 53 -3.49 -4.88 -7.26
C LYS A 53 -3.40 -5.71 -5.97
N ILE A 54 -4.40 -6.55 -5.69
CA ILE A 54 -4.40 -7.39 -4.50
C ILE A 54 -3.36 -8.51 -4.63
N LYS A 55 -3.24 -9.13 -5.82
CA LYS A 55 -2.14 -10.07 -6.10
C LYS A 55 -0.78 -9.43 -5.91
N LYS A 56 -0.56 -8.24 -6.49
CA LYS A 56 0.67 -7.48 -6.33
C LYS A 56 1.00 -7.21 -4.87
N TYR A 57 0.04 -6.66 -4.12
CA TYR A 57 0.24 -6.37 -2.70
C TYR A 57 0.55 -7.65 -1.89
N VAL A 58 -0.17 -8.74 -2.13
CA VAL A 58 0.08 -10.00 -1.41
C VAL A 58 1.46 -10.58 -1.75
N HIS A 59 1.86 -10.60 -3.02
CA HIS A 59 3.11 -11.23 -3.43
C HIS A 59 4.33 -10.33 -3.23
N GLU A 60 4.28 -9.07 -3.65
CA GLU A 60 5.42 -8.16 -3.63
C GLU A 60 5.57 -7.42 -2.31
N VAL A 61 4.45 -7.12 -1.64
CA VAL A 61 4.44 -6.28 -0.42
C VAL A 61 4.17 -7.09 0.83
N ARG A 62 3.63 -8.31 0.75
CA ARG A 62 3.48 -9.22 1.90
C ARG A 62 4.29 -10.50 1.76
N ASN A 63 5.06 -10.65 0.68
CA ASN A 63 5.84 -11.86 0.40
C ASN A 63 5.00 -13.16 0.49
N GLY A 64 3.73 -13.11 0.08
CA GLY A 64 2.79 -14.23 0.16
C GLY A 64 2.19 -14.49 1.55
N LEU A 65 2.59 -13.74 2.59
CA LEU A 65 2.05 -13.90 3.95
C LEU A 65 0.66 -13.27 4.04
N LEU A 66 -0.33 -14.13 4.30
CA LEU A 66 -1.73 -13.75 4.47
C LEU A 66 -2.17 -13.72 5.94
N GLU A 67 -1.23 -13.70 6.88
CA GLU A 67 -1.54 -13.37 8.26
C GLU A 67 -1.71 -11.86 8.37
N TYR A 68 -2.85 -11.38 8.88
CA TYR A 68 -3.06 -9.94 9.06
C TYR A 68 -2.45 -9.47 10.37
N GLU A 69 -1.52 -8.53 10.23
CA GLU A 69 -1.00 -7.65 11.27
C GLU A 69 -1.07 -6.22 10.72
N ALA A 70 -1.39 -5.25 11.58
CA ALA A 70 -1.43 -3.86 11.19
C ALA A 70 -0.01 -3.39 10.83
N ALA A 71 0.18 -2.92 9.59
CA ALA A 71 1.48 -2.45 9.15
C ALA A 71 1.93 -1.21 9.97
N PRO A 72 3.22 -1.08 10.35
CA PRO A 72 3.69 0.00 11.21
C PRO A 72 3.34 1.41 10.71
N TYR A 73 3.31 1.61 9.39
CA TYR A 73 2.95 2.90 8.79
C TYR A 73 1.52 3.36 9.04
N LEU A 74 0.61 2.48 9.49
CA LEU A 74 -0.73 2.89 9.91
C LEU A 74 -0.71 3.74 11.19
N GLY A 75 0.37 3.65 11.99
CA GLY A 75 0.58 4.47 13.19
C GLY A 75 1.06 5.89 12.94
N VAL A 76 1.42 6.25 11.69
CA VAL A 76 1.82 7.64 11.36
C VAL A 76 0.64 8.58 11.54
N SER A 77 0.75 9.56 12.43
CA SER A 77 -0.35 10.47 12.77
C SER A 77 -0.75 11.37 11.60
N ALA A 78 0.23 11.93 10.90
CA ALA A 78 0.02 12.81 9.75
C ALA A 78 -0.63 12.06 8.59
N VAL A 79 -1.86 12.45 8.25
CA VAL A 79 -2.68 11.79 7.22
C VAL A 79 -2.01 11.78 5.84
N GLN A 80 -1.36 12.89 5.47
CA GLN A 80 -0.70 13.02 4.17
C GLN A 80 0.52 12.11 4.05
N GLU A 81 1.30 12.00 5.12
CA GLU A 81 2.48 11.13 5.20
C GLU A 81 2.08 9.65 5.16
N ARG A 82 1.11 9.26 5.99
CA ARG A 82 0.53 7.92 5.97
C ARG A 82 0.01 7.55 4.58
N ARG A 83 -0.69 8.49 3.91
CA ARG A 83 -1.20 8.28 2.55
C ARG A 83 -0.07 8.06 1.54
N ALA A 84 1.02 8.82 1.64
CA ALA A 84 2.16 8.66 0.73
C ALA A 84 2.80 7.27 0.85
N VAL A 85 2.97 6.77 2.08
CA VAL A 85 3.48 5.39 2.31
C VAL A 85 2.52 4.36 1.72
N ILE A 86 1.22 4.47 2.03
CA ILE A 86 0.21 3.55 1.49
C ILE A 86 0.22 3.55 -0.04
N GLN A 87 0.29 4.72 -0.67
CA GLN A 87 0.31 4.85 -2.12
C GLN A 87 1.53 4.18 -2.75
N ALA A 88 2.71 4.32 -2.14
CA ALA A 88 3.92 3.65 -2.58
C ALA A 88 3.78 2.13 -2.45
N MET A 89 3.29 1.64 -1.31
CA MET A 89 3.16 0.20 -1.05
C MET A 89 2.03 -0.48 -1.85
N THR A 90 0.97 0.23 -2.18
CA THR A 90 -0.21 -0.36 -2.85
C THR A 90 -0.24 -0.12 -4.37
N GLY A 91 0.85 0.41 -4.94
CA GLY A 91 0.95 0.66 -6.38
C GLY A 91 0.00 1.75 -6.88
N SER A 92 -0.30 2.75 -6.04
CA SER A 92 -1.13 3.91 -6.40
C SER A 92 -0.29 5.19 -6.33
N HIS A 93 0.83 5.18 -7.04
CA HIS A 93 1.91 6.16 -6.96
C HIS A 93 2.20 6.82 -8.32
N PHE A 94 3.11 7.78 -8.31
CA PHE A 94 3.46 8.67 -9.43
C PHE A 94 4.45 8.08 -10.46
N LEU A 95 4.97 6.88 -10.22
CA LEU A 95 5.97 6.22 -11.07
C LEU A 95 5.37 5.63 -12.36
N MET A 96 6.20 5.44 -13.39
CA MET A 96 5.79 4.93 -14.71
C MET A 96 5.13 3.54 -14.66
N GLU A 97 5.43 2.71 -13.67
CA GLU A 97 4.71 1.45 -13.49
C GLU A 97 3.19 1.65 -13.38
N GLU A 98 2.74 2.66 -12.64
CA GLU A 98 1.32 2.98 -12.46
C GLU A 98 0.83 3.94 -13.53
N VAL A 99 1.56 5.03 -13.80
CA VAL A 99 1.16 6.03 -14.80
C VAL A 99 1.08 5.40 -16.20
N GLY A 100 2.08 4.62 -16.58
CA GLY A 100 2.10 3.91 -17.86
C GLY A 100 1.02 2.83 -17.93
N ARG A 101 0.65 2.20 -16.82
CA ARG A 101 -0.50 1.28 -16.78
C ARG A 101 -1.80 1.99 -17.13
N TRP A 102 -2.04 3.19 -16.60
CA TRP A 102 -3.21 4.02 -16.93
C TRP A 102 -3.21 4.46 -18.40
N SER A 103 -2.03 4.69 -18.97
CA SER A 103 -1.84 5.00 -20.39
C SER A 103 -1.74 3.77 -21.31
N GLN A 104 -2.04 2.56 -20.80
CA GLN A 104 -1.98 1.30 -21.55
C GLN A 104 -0.62 0.98 -22.18
N LEU A 105 0.48 1.48 -21.62
CA LEU A 105 1.84 1.10 -22.03
C LEU A 105 2.15 -0.33 -21.61
N ALA A 106 2.87 -1.06 -22.46
CA ALA A 106 3.41 -2.38 -22.13
C ALA A 106 4.38 -2.29 -20.95
N LYS A 107 4.53 -3.36 -20.15
CA LYS A 107 5.29 -3.31 -18.88
C LYS A 107 6.74 -2.91 -19.13
N GLU A 108 7.32 -3.46 -20.19
CA GLU A 108 8.67 -3.24 -20.71
C GLU A 108 8.95 -1.79 -21.15
N ASP A 109 7.91 -1.00 -21.41
CA ASP A 109 8.02 0.39 -21.84
C ASP A 109 7.76 1.39 -20.70
N ARG A 110 7.39 0.90 -19.51
CA ARG A 110 7.19 1.72 -18.29
C ARG A 110 8.53 2.02 -17.61
N VAL A 111 9.48 2.53 -18.37
CA VAL A 111 10.87 2.66 -17.96
C VAL A 111 11.12 3.93 -17.14
N CYS A 112 12.10 3.87 -16.23
CA CYS A 112 12.60 5.05 -15.55
C CYS A 112 13.37 5.90 -16.57
N LYS A 113 12.85 7.07 -16.93
CA LYS A 113 13.47 7.96 -17.93
C LYS A 113 14.90 8.33 -17.59
N GLN A 114 15.16 8.47 -16.30
CA GLN A 114 16.45 8.85 -15.76
C GLN A 114 17.50 7.75 -15.88
N CYS A 115 17.09 6.49 -15.69
CA CYS A 115 17.97 5.36 -15.97
C CYS A 115 18.18 5.21 -17.48
N ALA A 116 17.15 5.46 -18.29
CA ALA A 116 17.23 5.38 -19.74
C ALA A 116 18.23 6.40 -20.34
N GLU A 117 18.37 7.61 -19.75
CA GLU A 117 19.41 8.58 -20.11
C GLU A 117 20.84 8.06 -19.88
N LYS A 118 21.02 7.12 -18.94
CA LYS A 118 22.28 6.42 -18.68
C LYS A 118 22.38 5.09 -19.43
N GLU A 119 21.53 4.88 -20.44
CA GLU A 119 21.40 3.65 -21.22
C GLU A 119 21.03 2.40 -20.40
N ILE A 120 20.45 2.59 -19.21
CA ILE A 120 19.98 1.50 -18.33
C ILE A 120 18.47 1.37 -18.50
N LYS A 121 18.01 0.26 -19.10
CA LYS A 121 16.57 -0.01 -19.26
C LYS A 121 16.00 -0.76 -18.05
N ASN A 122 15.48 -0.01 -17.08
CA ASN A 122 14.75 -0.54 -15.92
C ASN A 122 13.30 -0.05 -15.89
N VAL A 123 12.37 -0.95 -15.55
CA VAL A 123 10.97 -0.58 -15.27
C VAL A 123 10.93 0.26 -14.00
N GLU A 124 10.21 1.40 -14.04
CA GLU A 124 10.11 2.30 -12.89
C GLU A 124 9.06 1.83 -11.90
N THR A 125 9.43 0.83 -11.11
CA THR A 125 8.66 0.33 -9.97
C THR A 125 9.04 1.07 -8.68
N ALA A 126 8.23 0.93 -7.63
CA ALA A 126 8.58 1.44 -6.30
C ALA A 126 9.88 0.83 -5.76
N GLU A 127 10.08 -0.47 -5.97
CA GLU A 127 11.32 -1.18 -5.62
C GLU A 127 12.54 -0.60 -6.33
N HIS A 128 12.43 -0.37 -7.65
CA HIS A 128 13.49 0.27 -8.43
C HIS A 128 13.84 1.65 -7.85
N MET A 129 12.84 2.50 -7.59
CA MET A 129 13.08 3.83 -7.02
C MET A 129 13.75 3.77 -5.65
N PHE A 130 13.24 2.91 -4.75
CA PHE A 130 13.70 2.84 -3.36
C PHE A 130 15.12 2.33 -3.26
N PHE A 131 15.45 1.26 -3.98
CA PHE A 131 16.69 0.50 -3.71
C PHE A 131 17.74 0.58 -4.82
N HIS A 132 17.34 0.87 -6.06
CA HIS A 132 18.22 0.63 -7.21
C HIS A 132 18.48 1.85 -8.08
N CYS A 133 17.58 2.83 -8.08
CA CYS A 133 17.68 3.98 -8.96
C CYS A 133 18.79 4.93 -8.48
N PRO A 134 19.88 5.14 -9.26
CA PRO A 134 21.02 5.95 -8.82
C PRO A 134 20.65 7.42 -8.56
N ASN A 135 19.56 7.90 -9.15
CA ASN A 135 19.09 9.27 -8.98
C ASN A 135 18.53 9.57 -7.58
N TYR A 136 18.41 8.55 -6.73
CA TYR A 136 17.96 8.66 -5.35
C TYR A 136 19.04 8.24 -4.35
N ASP A 137 20.29 8.05 -4.79
CA ASP A 137 21.42 7.69 -3.90
C ASP A 137 21.64 8.72 -2.80
N ASP A 138 21.60 10.01 -3.16
CA ASP A 138 21.72 11.13 -2.24
C ASP A 138 20.56 11.18 -1.23
N ILE A 139 19.34 10.93 -1.71
CA ILE A 139 18.16 10.88 -0.85
C ILE A 139 18.26 9.69 0.11
N ARG A 140 18.74 8.51 -0.33
CA ARG A 140 18.97 7.37 0.58
C ARG A 140 19.98 7.72 1.68
N ALA A 141 21.07 8.40 1.32
CA ALA A 141 22.10 8.81 2.26
C ALA A 141 21.58 9.78 3.35
N ASP A 142 20.54 10.57 3.06
CA ASP A 142 19.87 11.45 4.03
C ASP A 142 19.04 10.69 5.09
N PHE A 143 18.78 9.39 4.92
CA PHE A 143 17.99 8.58 5.86
C PHE A 143 18.79 7.36 6.39
N PRO A 144 19.86 7.58 7.18
CA PRO A 144 20.68 6.49 7.73
C PRO A 144 19.93 5.59 8.73
N CYS A 145 18.72 6.00 9.12
CA CYS A 145 17.83 5.27 10.03
C CYS A 145 16.95 4.23 9.32
N LEU A 146 16.96 4.22 7.98
CA LEU A 146 16.28 3.22 7.16
C LEU A 146 17.33 2.22 6.65
N ASP A 147 17.06 0.92 6.82
CA ASP A 147 17.94 -0.11 6.30
C ASP A 147 17.70 -0.37 4.80
N PHE A 148 18.52 0.25 3.94
CA PHE A 148 18.49 0.02 2.50
C PHE A 148 19.18 -1.27 2.04
N THR A 149 19.72 -2.08 2.97
CA THR A 149 20.15 -3.46 2.64
C THR A 149 18.94 -4.39 2.48
N ILE A 150 17.79 -4.00 3.04
CA ILE A 150 16.51 -4.64 2.76
C ILE A 150 16.10 -4.29 1.33
N THR A 151 16.04 -5.29 0.45
CA THR A 151 15.71 -5.09 -0.98
C THR A 151 14.28 -5.50 -1.34
N ASN A 152 13.41 -5.74 -0.36
CA ASN A 152 12.00 -6.04 -0.60
C ASN A 152 11.09 -5.03 0.10
N LEU A 153 10.03 -4.63 -0.60
CA LEU A 153 9.11 -3.60 -0.09
C LEU A 153 8.35 -4.03 1.17
N HIS A 154 8.13 -5.34 1.36
CA HIS A 154 7.44 -5.85 2.54
C HIS A 154 8.17 -5.51 3.83
N GLU A 155 9.41 -5.99 3.95
CA GLU A 155 10.25 -5.79 5.12
C GLU A 155 10.60 -4.31 5.27
N PHE A 156 10.90 -3.62 4.16
CA PHE A 156 11.22 -2.19 4.20
C PHE A 156 10.02 -1.33 4.65
N SER A 157 8.79 -1.77 4.41
CA SER A 157 7.59 -1.06 4.90
C SER A 157 7.39 -1.14 6.42
N ASN A 158 8.10 -2.05 7.08
CA ASN A 158 8.09 -2.21 8.54
C ASN A 158 9.16 -1.36 9.24
N GLU A 159 10.03 -0.70 8.47
CA GLU A 159 11.01 0.26 8.97
C GLU A 159 10.33 1.48 9.63
N GLN A 160 11.14 2.38 10.19
CA GLN A 160 10.71 3.57 10.92
C GLN A 160 9.68 4.41 10.13
N PRO A 161 8.38 4.38 10.51
CA PRO A 161 7.33 4.86 9.61
C PRO A 161 7.39 6.34 9.22
N THR A 162 7.73 7.21 10.17
CA THR A 162 7.86 8.65 9.93
C THR A 162 9.06 8.97 9.03
N GLN A 163 10.15 8.20 9.16
CA GLN A 163 11.34 8.34 8.32
C GLN A 163 11.04 7.85 6.91
N LEU A 164 10.39 6.69 6.78
CA LEU A 164 9.93 6.15 5.51
C LEU A 164 9.00 7.13 4.78
N ALA A 165 8.05 7.74 5.48
CA ALA A 165 7.16 8.73 4.88
C ALA A 165 7.92 9.98 4.39
N SER A 166 8.89 10.44 5.16
CA SER A 166 9.75 11.57 4.80
C SER A 166 10.63 11.26 3.59
N PHE A 167 11.19 10.05 3.53
CA PHE A 167 11.94 9.53 2.40
C PHE A 167 11.09 9.51 1.13
N ILE A 168 9.91 8.89 1.18
CA ILE A 168 8.97 8.82 0.04
C ILE A 168 8.59 10.22 -0.45
N LYS A 169 8.37 11.15 0.47
CA LYS A 169 8.07 12.55 0.14
C LYS A 169 9.23 13.23 -0.59
N LYS A 170 10.48 13.05 -0.14
CA LYS A 170 11.66 13.57 -0.87
C LYS A 170 11.78 12.95 -2.25
N CYS A 171 11.59 11.63 -2.36
CA CYS A 171 11.59 10.94 -3.65
C CYS A 171 10.51 11.46 -4.60
N PHE A 172 9.30 11.74 -4.09
CA PHE A 172 8.23 12.33 -4.89
C PHE A 172 8.59 13.72 -5.43
N VAL A 173 9.16 14.58 -4.59
CA VAL A 173 9.61 15.92 -5.01
C VAL A 173 10.67 15.79 -6.10
N ARG A 174 11.70 14.96 -5.89
CA ARG A 174 12.75 14.68 -6.88
C ARG A 174 12.17 14.16 -8.20
N HIS A 175 11.25 13.21 -8.15
CA HIS A 175 10.62 12.68 -9.35
C HIS A 175 9.89 13.77 -10.14
N ARG A 176 9.19 14.69 -9.47
CA ARG A 176 8.49 15.80 -10.12
C ARG A 176 9.43 16.82 -10.74
N GLU A 177 10.57 17.09 -10.12
CA GLU A 177 11.63 17.95 -10.67
C GLU A 177 12.21 17.34 -11.95
N LEU A 178 12.43 16.02 -11.94
CA LEU A 178 12.94 15.27 -13.09
C LEU A 178 11.88 15.04 -14.20
N ASN A 179 10.58 15.13 -13.85
CA ASN A 179 9.45 14.92 -14.77
C ASN A 179 8.42 16.05 -14.70
N PRO A 180 8.77 17.30 -15.09
CA PRO A 180 7.90 18.46 -14.90
C PRO A 180 6.59 18.41 -15.70
N LEU A 181 6.53 17.57 -16.75
CA LEU A 181 5.35 17.37 -17.60
C LEU A 181 4.40 16.26 -17.10
N SER A 182 4.79 15.45 -16.10
CA SER A 182 3.88 14.45 -15.50
C SER A 182 3.00 15.10 -14.43
N ARG A 183 2.11 16.01 -14.85
CA ARG A 183 1.08 16.57 -13.96
C ARG A 183 -0.19 15.72 -14.04
N ARG A 184 -0.16 14.53 -13.44
CA ARG A 184 -1.36 13.79 -13.04
C ARG A 184 -1.11 13.13 -11.69
#